data_AF-A0A7T6XSE2-F1
#
_entry.id   AF-A0A7T6XSE2-F1
#
_cell.length_a   1.000
_cell.length_b   1.000
_cell.length_c   1.000
_cell.angle_alpha   90.00
_cell.angle_beta   90.00
_cell.angle_gamma   90.00
#
_symmetry.space_group_name_H-M   'P 1'
#
loop_
_entity.id
_entity.type
_entity.pdbx_description
1 polymer ?
#
loop_
_entity_poly.entity_id
_entity_poly.type
_entity_poly.pdbx_seq_one_letter_code
_entity_poly.pdbx_strand_id
1 'polypeptide(L)'
;MGPIGFTEPSLLELVPTLVGESNFSTWTTSLKWTLDSRDPQYYELLTGVWSEPSAVHPTQPTPTEVEARTQWDNASRYLLPLLNATVHQTVRIYILDANNARTAYANLHRAFAARSYEAGFANFLKFMNTTYTSNKPQAFVNEWRIALSDLQECNSTKLTPLLIFYHFLNAVSANPAAHLWLDNFLNSKVSTDTTIEATFADFVVFEDHRLNALNQAHSFSMSKVNHLPFFCRYHNRQAGHSSEHCFRNPINQVPLKKVTLAPAPATAQRTVPEDLLAE
;
A
#
# COMPACT_ATOMS: atom_id res chain seq x y z
N MET A 1 -34.47 50.48 -16.62
CA MET A 1 -33.73 49.37 -15.97
C MET A 1 -32.28 49.49 -16.42
N GLY A 2 -31.40 49.99 -15.55
CA GLY A 2 -29.96 49.99 -15.84
C GLY A 2 -29.41 48.57 -15.75
N PRO A 3 -28.35 48.22 -16.51
CA PRO A 3 -27.74 46.91 -16.38
C PRO A 3 -27.10 46.83 -15.00
N ILE A 4 -27.51 45.83 -14.21
CA ILE A 4 -26.80 45.45 -12.99
C ILE A 4 -25.46 44.87 -13.48
N GLY A 5 -24.43 45.72 -13.51
CA GLY A 5 -23.08 45.29 -13.78
C GLY A 5 -22.63 44.38 -12.65
N PHE A 6 -22.64 43.07 -12.89
CA PHE A 6 -21.97 42.13 -12.01
C PHE A 6 -20.47 42.41 -12.11
N THR A 7 -19.92 43.09 -11.11
CA THR A 7 -18.48 43.20 -10.93
C THR A 7 -17.95 41.82 -10.53
N GLU A 8 -16.93 41.33 -11.25
CA GLU A 8 -16.30 40.06 -10.91
C GLU A 8 -15.76 40.13 -9.46
N PRO A 9 -16.14 39.18 -8.59
CA PRO A 9 -15.70 39.19 -7.20
C PRO A 9 -14.17 39.10 -7.11
N SER A 10 -13.61 39.84 -6.17
CA SER A 10 -12.17 39.87 -5.99
C SER A 10 -11.66 38.53 -5.44
N LEU A 11 -10.39 38.21 -5.69
CA LEU A 11 -9.82 36.93 -5.21
C LEU A 11 -9.86 36.82 -3.68
N LEU A 12 -9.80 37.96 -2.98
CA LEU A 12 -9.90 38.05 -1.51
C LEU A 12 -11.32 37.81 -0.99
N GLU A 13 -12.34 37.98 -1.83
CA GLU A 13 -13.73 37.66 -1.47
C GLU A 13 -14.01 36.16 -1.61
N LEU A 14 -13.30 35.48 -2.51
CA LEU A 14 -13.55 34.08 -2.85
C LEU A 14 -12.60 33.11 -2.13
N VAL A 15 -11.37 33.54 -1.82
CA VAL A 15 -10.36 32.73 -1.15
C VAL A 15 -10.24 33.18 0.31
N PRO A 16 -10.53 32.30 1.29
CA PRO A 16 -10.36 32.64 2.70
C PRO A 16 -8.89 32.94 3.00
N THR A 17 -8.58 33.70 4.04
CA THR A 17 -7.18 33.94 4.41
C THR A 17 -6.54 32.66 4.97
N LEU A 18 -5.39 32.23 4.45
CA LEU A 18 -4.60 31.12 5.01
C LEU A 18 -4.00 31.52 6.36
N VAL A 19 -4.40 30.85 7.44
CA VAL A 19 -3.90 31.11 8.79
C VAL A 19 -2.91 30.03 9.25
N GLY A 20 -3.01 28.82 8.70
CA GLY A 20 -2.08 27.72 8.96
C GLY A 20 -2.64 26.37 8.54
N GLU A 21 -2.18 25.31 9.22
CA GLU A 21 -2.53 23.91 8.95
C GLU A 21 -4.04 23.64 8.99
N SER A 22 -4.75 24.27 9.94
CA SER A 22 -6.18 24.03 10.20
C SER A 22 -7.13 24.42 9.07
N ASN A 23 -6.74 25.37 8.22
CA ASN A 23 -7.55 25.81 7.09
C ASN A 23 -6.84 25.67 5.72
N PHE A 24 -5.70 24.98 5.68
CA PHE A 24 -4.88 24.87 4.49
C PHE A 24 -5.62 24.27 3.30
N SER A 25 -6.44 23.25 3.51
CA SER A 25 -7.16 22.64 2.39
C SER A 25 -8.37 23.43 1.92
N THR A 26 -9.13 24.03 2.84
CA THR A 26 -10.18 24.98 2.45
C THR A 26 -9.57 26.11 1.62
N TRP A 27 -8.44 26.65 2.06
CA TRP A 27 -7.70 27.65 1.32
C TRP A 27 -7.24 27.16 -0.06
N THR A 28 -6.57 26.00 -0.13
CA THR A 28 -6.08 25.42 -1.40
C THR A 28 -7.23 25.12 -2.37
N THR A 29 -8.36 24.61 -1.87
CA THR A 29 -9.53 24.28 -2.69
C THR A 29 -10.19 25.53 -3.25
N SER A 30 -10.45 26.53 -2.39
CA SER A 30 -10.98 27.82 -2.83
C SER A 30 -10.04 28.53 -3.80
N LEU A 31 -8.74 28.50 -3.54
CA LEU A 31 -7.72 29.05 -4.42
C LEU A 31 -7.76 28.36 -5.79
N LYS A 32 -7.78 27.02 -5.81
CA LYS A 32 -7.88 26.24 -7.05
C LYS A 32 -9.10 26.65 -7.87
N TRP A 33 -10.30 26.59 -7.30
CA TRP A 33 -11.53 26.90 -8.02
C TRP A 33 -11.55 28.34 -8.55
N THR A 34 -11.06 29.30 -7.74
CA THR A 34 -11.00 30.71 -8.15
C THR A 34 -10.00 30.95 -9.28
N LEU A 35 -8.86 30.26 -9.26
CA LEU A 35 -7.86 30.36 -10.32
C LEU A 35 -8.33 29.66 -11.60
N ASP A 36 -8.84 28.43 -11.47
CA ASP A 36 -9.37 27.64 -12.60
C ASP A 36 -10.52 28.37 -13.33
N SER A 37 -11.34 29.15 -12.61
CA SER A 37 -12.41 29.95 -13.23
C SER A 37 -11.91 31.14 -14.03
N ARG A 38 -10.66 31.58 -13.81
CA ARG A 38 -10.03 32.71 -14.52
C ARG A 38 -9.13 32.24 -15.64
N ASP A 39 -8.23 31.32 -15.32
CA ASP A 39 -7.33 30.68 -16.28
C ASP A 39 -6.91 29.30 -15.72
N PRO A 40 -7.24 28.19 -16.40
CA PRO A 40 -6.83 26.84 -16.00
C PRO A 40 -5.31 26.69 -15.78
N GLN A 41 -4.49 27.46 -16.50
CA GLN A 41 -3.03 27.36 -16.41
C GLN A 41 -2.48 27.94 -15.11
N TYR A 42 -3.22 28.81 -14.41
CA TYR A 42 -2.74 29.43 -13.18
C TYR A 42 -2.50 28.42 -12.07
N TYR A 43 -3.44 27.51 -11.84
CA TYR A 43 -3.24 26.49 -10.81
C TYR A 43 -2.19 25.45 -11.25
N GLU A 44 -2.09 25.17 -12.55
CA GLU A 44 -1.03 24.33 -13.11
C GLU A 44 0.36 24.93 -12.88
N LEU A 45 0.52 26.25 -12.98
CA LEU A 45 1.78 26.95 -12.67
C LEU A 45 2.15 26.76 -11.20
N LEU A 46 1.19 26.97 -10.29
CA LEU A 46 1.43 26.85 -8.84
C LEU A 46 1.86 25.43 -8.45
N THR A 47 1.21 24.42 -9.01
CA THR A 47 1.49 23.01 -8.74
C THR A 47 2.70 22.48 -9.51
N GLY A 48 3.20 23.25 -10.49
CA GLY A 48 4.36 22.89 -11.30
C GLY A 48 4.04 21.97 -12.47
N VAL A 49 2.77 21.71 -12.78
CA VAL A 49 2.31 21.06 -14.00
C VAL A 49 2.70 21.91 -15.21
N TRP A 50 2.44 23.22 -15.16
CA TRP A 50 2.97 24.18 -16.12
C TRP A 50 4.39 24.58 -15.71
N SER A 51 5.35 23.87 -16.28
CA SER A 51 6.77 24.05 -15.97
C SER A 51 7.34 25.34 -16.54
N GLU A 52 8.32 25.91 -15.83
CA GLU A 52 9.09 27.05 -16.31
C GLU A 52 9.78 26.68 -17.63
N PRO A 53 9.56 27.44 -18.71
CA PRO A 53 10.24 27.19 -19.98
C PRO A 53 11.75 27.24 -19.82
N SER A 54 12.45 26.32 -20.48
CA SER A 54 13.91 26.27 -20.48
C SER A 54 14.51 27.60 -20.95
N ALA A 55 15.74 27.88 -20.49
CA ALA A 55 16.46 29.06 -20.93
C ALA A 55 16.53 29.09 -22.46
N VAL A 56 16.01 30.17 -23.03
CA VAL A 56 15.96 30.38 -24.48
C VAL A 56 17.37 30.29 -25.05
N HIS A 57 17.55 29.59 -26.17
CA HIS A 57 18.87 29.42 -26.77
C HIS A 57 19.48 30.80 -27.10
N PRO A 58 20.64 31.17 -26.53
CA PRO A 58 21.13 32.56 -26.55
C PRO A 58 21.47 33.08 -27.96
N THR A 59 21.62 32.18 -28.92
CA THR A 59 22.04 32.50 -30.29
C THR A 59 20.90 32.55 -31.30
N GLN A 60 19.73 31.97 -31.01
CA GLN A 60 18.55 32.00 -31.89
C GLN A 60 17.28 31.56 -31.12
N PRO A 61 16.60 32.49 -30.43
CA PRO A 61 15.28 32.25 -29.87
C PRO A 61 14.27 31.93 -30.98
N THR A 62 13.49 30.86 -30.83
CA THR A 62 12.27 30.73 -31.64
C THR A 62 11.18 31.66 -31.07
N PRO A 63 10.31 32.24 -31.92
CA PRO A 63 9.19 33.07 -31.45
C PRO A 63 8.32 32.38 -30.40
N THR A 64 8.11 31.06 -30.55
CA THR A 64 7.33 30.23 -29.63
C THR A 64 7.98 30.09 -28.24
N GLU A 65 9.30 29.96 -28.17
CA GLU A 65 10.02 29.91 -26.87
C GLU A 65 9.93 31.24 -26.12
N VAL A 66 10.07 32.35 -26.85
CA VAL A 66 9.95 33.70 -26.28
C VAL A 66 8.54 33.95 -25.78
N GLU A 67 7.53 33.56 -26.56
CA GLU A 67 6.12 33.69 -26.18
C GLU A 67 5.79 32.84 -24.95
N ALA A 68 6.18 31.57 -24.93
CA ALA A 68 5.94 30.68 -23.79
C ALA A 68 6.61 31.20 -22.51
N ARG A 69 7.85 31.70 -22.61
CA ARG A 69 8.56 32.31 -21.48
C ARG A 69 7.83 33.55 -20.97
N THR A 70 7.40 34.41 -21.87
CA THR A 70 6.68 35.64 -21.55
C THR A 70 5.34 35.35 -20.87
N GLN A 71 4.59 34.37 -21.37
CA GLN A 71 3.33 33.93 -20.77
C GLN A 71 3.54 33.41 -19.35
N TRP A 72 4.54 32.53 -19.16
CA TRP A 72 4.85 31.98 -17.84
C TRP A 72 5.31 33.06 -16.85
N ASP A 73 6.21 33.96 -17.26
CA ASP A 73 6.69 35.06 -16.41
C ASP A 73 5.56 36.02 -16.04
N ASN A 74 4.66 36.34 -16.98
CA ASN A 74 3.49 37.19 -16.72
C ASN A 74 2.52 36.53 -15.73
N ALA A 75 2.18 35.26 -15.93
CA ALA A 75 1.31 34.51 -15.03
C ALA A 75 1.92 34.41 -13.62
N SER A 76 3.21 34.10 -13.54
CA SER A 76 3.95 34.02 -12.27
C SER A 76 3.97 35.36 -11.52
N ARG A 77 4.23 36.47 -12.23
CA ARG A 77 4.20 37.83 -11.65
C ARG A 77 2.80 38.25 -11.22
N TYR A 78 1.76 37.82 -11.92
CA TYR A 78 0.37 38.08 -11.55
C TYR A 78 -0.02 37.30 -10.29
N LEU A 79 0.38 36.04 -10.18
CA LEU A 79 -0.04 35.15 -9.10
C LEU A 79 0.69 35.40 -7.77
N LEU A 80 1.95 35.83 -7.79
CA LEU A 80 2.73 36.00 -6.55
C LEU A 80 2.11 37.05 -5.58
N PRO A 81 1.72 38.26 -6.03
CA PRO A 81 1.01 39.21 -5.17
C PRO A 81 -0.35 38.69 -4.69
N LEU A 82 -1.05 37.91 -5.52
CA LEU A 82 -2.34 37.31 -5.14
C LEU A 82 -2.17 36.29 -4.03
N LEU A 83 -1.21 35.38 -4.14
CA LEU A 83 -0.85 34.46 -3.06
C LEU A 83 -0.55 35.23 -1.77
N ASN A 84 0.29 36.27 -1.85
CA ASN A 84 0.64 37.11 -0.70
C ASN A 84 -0.56 37.85 -0.06
N ALA A 85 -1.59 38.15 -0.85
CA ALA A 85 -2.82 38.76 -0.37
C ALA A 85 -3.72 37.75 0.36
N THR A 86 -3.70 36.48 -0.03
CA THR A 86 -4.50 35.42 0.59
C THR A 86 -3.89 34.78 1.83
N VAL A 87 -2.71 35.21 2.27
CA VAL A 87 -2.04 34.64 3.46
C VAL A 87 -2.10 35.60 4.64
N HIS A 88 -2.31 35.05 5.83
CA HIS A 88 -2.24 35.80 7.07
C HIS A 88 -0.81 36.25 7.36
N GLN A 89 -0.65 37.35 8.11
CA GLN A 89 0.65 37.93 8.44
C GLN A 89 1.62 36.92 9.10
N THR A 90 1.11 36.00 9.92
CA THR A 90 1.92 34.95 10.58
C THR A 90 2.43 33.89 9.61
N VAL A 91 1.75 33.70 8.48
CA VAL A 91 2.10 32.71 7.44
C VAL A 91 3.03 33.31 6.39
N ARG A 92 3.06 34.64 6.25
CA ARG A 92 3.90 35.32 5.26
C ARG A 92 5.37 34.92 5.30
N ILE A 93 5.89 34.56 6.47
CA ILE A 93 7.28 34.10 6.65
C ILE A 93 7.67 32.96 5.70
N TYR A 94 6.73 32.11 5.29
CA TYR A 94 6.99 30.96 4.40
C TYR A 94 7.16 31.36 2.93
N ILE A 95 6.79 32.58 2.54
CA ILE A 95 6.83 33.05 1.15
C ILE A 95 7.70 34.30 0.95
N LEU A 96 8.35 34.83 2.00
CA LEU A 96 9.17 36.05 1.92
C LEU A 96 10.30 35.93 0.89
N ASP A 97 10.97 34.78 0.86
CA ASP A 97 12.12 34.53 -0.03
C ASP A 97 11.72 33.92 -1.38
N ALA A 98 10.42 33.77 -1.64
CA ALA A 98 9.94 33.20 -2.89
C ALA A 98 10.09 34.19 -4.04
N ASN A 99 10.88 33.82 -5.04
CA ASN A 99 11.13 34.62 -6.24
C ASN A 99 10.01 34.51 -7.30
N ASN A 100 9.09 33.56 -7.15
CA ASN A 100 7.99 33.34 -8.07
C ASN A 100 6.80 32.66 -7.35
N ALA A 101 5.62 32.67 -7.99
CA ALA A 101 4.39 32.15 -7.39
C ALA A 101 4.45 30.64 -7.10
N ARG A 102 5.13 29.88 -7.96
CA ARG A 102 5.32 28.43 -7.79
C ARG A 102 6.12 28.12 -6.53
N THR A 103 7.25 28.78 -6.32
CA THR A 103 8.10 28.62 -5.13
C THR A 103 7.32 29.01 -3.87
N ALA A 104 6.56 30.11 -3.91
CA ALA A 104 5.72 30.53 -2.81
C ALA A 104 4.68 29.47 -2.43
N TYR A 105 3.92 28.98 -3.42
CA TYR A 105 2.93 27.92 -3.21
C TYR A 105 3.57 26.63 -2.69
N ALA A 106 4.70 26.20 -3.27
CA ALA A 106 5.42 25.00 -2.85
C ALA A 106 5.90 25.10 -1.40
N ASN A 107 6.33 26.27 -0.94
CA ASN A 107 6.73 26.48 0.45
C ASN A 107 5.53 26.40 1.41
N LEU A 108 4.41 27.03 1.07
CA LEU A 108 3.16 26.92 1.85
C LEU A 108 2.67 25.48 1.91
N HIS A 109 2.66 24.79 0.76
CA HIS A 109 2.27 23.40 0.67
C HIS A 109 3.18 22.50 1.52
N ARG A 110 4.50 22.69 1.45
CA ARG A 110 5.45 21.95 2.30
C ARG A 110 5.21 22.21 3.79
N ALA A 111 4.90 23.45 4.16
CA ALA A 111 4.68 23.83 5.56
C ALA A 111 3.39 23.25 6.15
N PHE A 112 2.31 23.17 5.35
CA PHE A 112 0.97 22.93 5.89
C PHE A 112 0.23 21.72 5.35
N ALA A 113 0.58 21.20 4.16
CA ALA A 113 -0.17 20.10 3.57
C ALA A 113 -0.07 18.80 4.37
N ALA A 114 1.13 18.48 4.88
CA ALA A 114 1.35 17.25 5.65
C ALA A 114 0.56 17.21 6.97
N ARG A 115 0.15 18.37 7.48
CA ARG A 115 -0.60 18.50 8.74
C ARG A 115 -2.00 19.08 8.53
N SER A 116 -2.47 19.09 7.27
CA SER A 116 -3.83 19.49 7.00
C SER A 116 -4.81 18.52 7.65
N TYR A 117 -6.04 19.00 7.87
CA TYR A 117 -7.11 18.14 8.37
C TYR A 117 -7.31 16.90 7.49
N GLU A 118 -7.30 17.02 6.15
CA GLU A 118 -7.45 15.84 5.27
C GLU A 118 -6.29 14.87 5.39
N ALA A 119 -5.05 15.36 5.47
CA ALA A 119 -3.89 14.48 5.66
C ALA A 119 -3.99 13.73 6.99
N GLY A 120 -4.31 14.45 8.07
CA GLY A 120 -4.55 13.85 9.38
C GLY A 120 -5.71 12.86 9.39
N PHE A 121 -6.82 13.18 8.72
CA PHE A 121 -8.00 12.32 8.63
C PHE A 121 -7.74 11.08 7.77
N ALA A 122 -7.03 11.21 6.65
CA ALA A 122 -6.63 10.09 5.81
C ALA A 122 -5.70 9.14 6.59
N ASN A 123 -4.72 9.68 7.32
CA ASN A 123 -3.84 8.89 8.18
C ASN A 123 -4.61 8.23 9.34
N PHE A 124 -5.61 8.92 9.90
CA PHE A 124 -6.51 8.33 10.90
C PHE A 124 -7.29 7.15 10.33
N LEU A 125 -7.91 7.30 9.16
CA LEU A 125 -8.62 6.20 8.50
C LEU A 125 -7.68 5.03 8.15
N LYS A 126 -6.48 5.32 7.64
CA LYS A 126 -5.45 4.31 7.38
C LYS A 126 -5.12 3.54 8.66
N PHE A 127 -4.86 4.24 9.76
CA PHE A 127 -4.59 3.64 11.06
C PHE A 127 -5.75 2.76 11.54
N MET A 128 -6.98 3.30 11.54
CA MET A 128 -8.19 2.56 11.97
C MET A 128 -8.46 1.29 11.14
N ASN A 129 -8.14 1.32 9.85
CA ASN A 129 -8.39 0.20 8.94
C ASN A 129 -7.22 -0.79 8.86
N THR A 130 -6.06 -0.47 9.45
CA THR A 130 -4.91 -1.39 9.47
C THR A 130 -5.18 -2.50 10.47
N THR A 131 -5.70 -3.63 9.96
CA THR A 131 -6.17 -4.76 10.74
C THR A 131 -5.45 -6.04 10.32
N TYR A 132 -5.30 -6.97 11.26
CA TYR A 132 -4.66 -8.24 10.98
C TYR A 132 -5.63 -9.10 10.16
N THR A 133 -5.30 -9.34 8.90
CA THR A 133 -6.14 -10.12 7.96
C THR A 133 -5.33 -11.06 7.08
N SER A 134 -4.11 -10.66 6.71
CA SER A 134 -3.16 -11.54 6.05
C SER A 134 -2.42 -12.37 7.11
N ASN A 135 -2.28 -13.68 6.93
CA ASN A 135 -1.51 -14.58 7.80
C ASN A 135 0.02 -14.28 7.73
N LYS A 136 0.40 -13.02 7.94
CA LYS A 136 1.75 -12.45 7.87
C LYS A 136 1.92 -11.51 9.08
N PRO A 137 2.10 -12.05 10.29
CA PRO A 137 2.03 -11.27 11.53
C PRO A 137 3.07 -10.15 11.59
N GLN A 138 4.32 -10.42 11.18
CA GLN A 138 5.38 -9.40 11.15
C GLN A 138 5.07 -8.25 10.17
N ALA A 139 4.52 -8.56 9.00
CA ALA A 139 4.16 -7.54 8.02
C ALA A 139 3.05 -6.63 8.56
N PHE A 140 2.03 -7.23 9.17
CA PHE A 140 0.96 -6.49 9.84
C PHE A 140 1.49 -5.56 10.95
N VAL A 141 2.34 -6.05 11.85
CA VAL A 141 2.91 -5.22 12.92
C VAL A 141 3.70 -4.05 12.34
N ASN A 142 4.50 -4.28 11.29
CA ASN A 142 5.27 -3.22 10.64
C ASN A 142 4.35 -2.16 10.01
N GLU A 143 3.34 -2.58 9.25
CA GLU A 143 2.35 -1.69 8.63
C GLU A 143 1.58 -0.88 9.67
N TRP A 144 1.17 -1.53 10.76
CA TRP A 144 0.45 -0.88 11.86
C TRP A 144 1.31 0.18 12.57
N ARG A 145 2.60 -0.12 12.82
CA ARG A 145 3.55 0.85 13.38
C ARG A 145 3.73 2.06 12.48
N ILE A 146 3.89 1.83 11.18
CA ILE A 146 4.01 2.92 10.19
C ILE A 146 2.76 3.79 10.24
N ALA A 147 1.56 3.18 10.23
CA ALA A 147 0.31 3.93 10.29
C ALA A 147 0.16 4.74 11.61
N LEU A 148 0.63 4.20 12.74
CA LEU A 148 0.68 4.94 14.00
C LEU A 148 1.65 6.13 13.93
N SER A 149 2.85 5.93 13.37
CA SER A 149 3.84 6.99 13.20
C SER A 149 3.31 8.12 12.30
N ASP A 150 2.75 7.77 11.13
CA ASP A 150 2.13 8.71 10.20
C ASP A 150 1.03 9.55 10.89
N LEU A 151 0.20 8.91 11.72
CA LEU A 151 -0.86 9.59 12.47
C LEU A 151 -0.30 10.54 13.54
N GLN A 152 0.77 10.14 14.23
CA GLN A 152 1.40 10.95 15.28
C GLN A 152 2.20 12.13 14.73
N GLU A 153 2.70 12.06 13.50
CA GLU A 153 3.38 13.18 12.85
C GLU A 153 2.43 14.29 12.40
N CYS A 154 1.18 13.93 12.06
CA CYS A 154 0.14 14.88 11.64
C CYS A 154 -0.61 15.54 12.81
N ASN A 155 -0.57 14.95 14.01
CA ASN A 155 -1.34 15.43 15.15
C ASN A 155 -0.46 16.14 16.18
N SER A 156 -0.89 17.33 16.60
CA SER A 156 -0.25 18.08 17.70
C SER A 156 -0.36 17.36 19.05
N THR A 157 -1.34 16.47 19.21
CA THR A 157 -1.58 15.69 20.43
C THR A 157 -1.25 14.23 20.18
N LYS A 158 -0.28 13.69 20.93
CA LYS A 158 0.08 12.27 20.87
C LYS A 158 -1.01 11.40 21.49
N LEU A 159 -1.29 10.26 20.88
CA LEU A 159 -2.17 9.25 21.46
C LEU A 159 -1.58 8.73 22.77
N THR A 160 -2.45 8.45 23.75
CA THR A 160 -2.02 7.86 25.02
C THR A 160 -1.58 6.41 24.78
N PRO A 161 -0.60 5.89 25.55
CA PRO A 161 -0.20 4.49 25.44
C PRO A 161 -1.39 3.52 25.56
N LEU A 162 -2.32 3.81 26.46
CA LEU A 162 -3.52 2.99 26.66
C LEU A 162 -4.39 2.89 25.41
N LEU A 163 -4.58 3.99 24.68
CA LEU A 163 -5.36 3.99 23.45
C LEU A 163 -4.65 3.24 22.32
N ILE A 164 -3.32 3.38 22.23
CA ILE A 164 -2.46 2.63 21.30
C ILE A 164 -2.62 1.13 21.55
N PHE A 165 -2.56 0.70 22.82
CA PHE A 165 -2.76 -0.69 23.22
C PHE A 165 -4.13 -1.23 22.81
N TYR A 166 -5.22 -0.57 23.22
CA TYR A 166 -6.57 -1.04 22.89
C TYR A 166 -6.82 -1.09 21.38
N HIS A 167 -6.31 -0.11 20.64
CA HIS A 167 -6.44 -0.11 19.20
C HIS A 167 -5.69 -1.28 18.55
N PHE A 168 -4.48 -1.61 19.03
CA PHE A 168 -3.75 -2.77 18.53
C PHE A 168 -4.50 -4.08 18.78
N LEU A 169 -5.01 -4.28 20.00
CA LEU A 169 -5.79 -5.48 20.33
C LEU A 169 -7.05 -5.59 19.45
N ASN A 170 -7.73 -4.48 19.19
CA ASN A 170 -8.87 -4.44 18.29
C ASN A 170 -8.47 -4.72 16.83
N ALA A 171 -7.31 -4.25 16.37
CA ALA A 171 -6.81 -4.54 15.03
C ALA A 171 -6.47 -6.03 14.85
N VAL A 172 -5.97 -6.68 15.89
CA VAL A 172 -5.69 -8.13 15.91
C VAL A 172 -6.98 -8.95 15.91
N SER A 173 -8.03 -8.50 16.62
CA SER A 173 -9.30 -9.23 16.76
C SER A 173 -10.07 -9.39 15.45
N ALA A 174 -9.72 -8.60 14.42
CA ALA A 174 -10.27 -8.74 13.07
C ALA A 174 -10.00 -10.13 12.44
N ASN A 175 -8.96 -10.84 12.88
CA ASN A 175 -8.70 -12.23 12.48
C ASN A 175 -9.21 -13.20 13.54
N PRO A 176 -10.21 -14.06 13.25
CA PRO A 176 -10.68 -15.06 14.19
C PRO A 176 -9.60 -16.03 14.67
N ALA A 177 -8.58 -16.29 13.84
CA ALA A 177 -7.49 -17.19 14.21
C ALA A 177 -6.62 -16.64 15.35
N ALA A 178 -6.63 -15.32 15.57
CA ALA A 178 -5.88 -14.65 16.63
C ALA A 178 -6.66 -14.54 17.95
N HIS A 179 -7.93 -14.96 18.00
CA HIS A 179 -8.75 -14.86 19.23
C HIS A 179 -8.17 -15.67 20.39
N LEU A 180 -7.58 -16.84 20.11
CA LEU A 180 -6.91 -17.64 21.14
C LEU A 180 -5.74 -16.88 21.80
N TRP A 181 -4.98 -16.12 21.01
CA TRP A 181 -3.92 -15.27 21.56
C TRP A 181 -4.50 -14.14 22.41
N LEU A 182 -5.54 -13.45 21.91
CA LEU A 182 -6.20 -12.37 22.63
C LEU A 182 -6.76 -12.83 23.97
N ASP A 183 -7.45 -13.96 24.01
CA ASP A 183 -8.00 -14.53 25.24
C ASP A 183 -6.89 -14.86 26.24
N ASN A 184 -5.81 -15.49 25.78
CA ASN A 184 -4.66 -15.79 26.64
C ASN A 184 -3.98 -14.51 27.15
N PHE A 185 -3.81 -13.53 26.28
CA PHE A 185 -3.19 -12.24 26.60
C PHE A 185 -4.01 -11.48 27.66
N LEU A 186 -5.33 -11.36 27.46
CA LEU A 186 -6.24 -10.66 28.38
C LEU A 186 -6.42 -11.38 29.72
N ASN A 187 -6.38 -12.71 29.72
CA ASN A 187 -6.47 -13.52 30.94
C ASN A 187 -5.12 -13.65 31.66
N SER A 188 -4.00 -13.36 30.98
CA SER A 188 -2.71 -13.23 31.64
C SER A 188 -2.75 -12.03 32.58
N LYS A 189 -2.06 -12.10 33.72
CA LYS A 189 -1.84 -10.93 34.58
C LYS A 189 -0.86 -10.00 33.87
N VAL A 190 -1.33 -9.29 32.84
CA VAL A 190 -0.55 -8.28 32.12
C VAL A 190 -0.02 -7.30 33.17
N SER A 191 1.30 -7.33 33.39
CA SER A 191 1.95 -6.43 34.35
C SER A 191 1.79 -4.99 33.87
N THR A 192 1.79 -4.03 34.79
CA THR A 192 1.91 -2.60 34.48
C THR A 192 3.17 -2.27 33.66
N ASP A 193 4.17 -3.16 33.68
CA ASP A 193 5.42 -3.02 32.93
C ASP A 193 5.34 -3.58 31.49
N THR A 194 4.19 -4.11 31.07
CA THR A 194 4.03 -4.64 29.71
C THR A 194 4.10 -3.49 28.72
N THR A 195 5.14 -3.50 27.88
CA THR A 195 5.34 -2.49 26.84
C THR A 195 4.63 -2.91 25.55
N ILE A 196 4.25 -1.93 24.74
CA ILE A 196 3.61 -2.21 23.45
C ILE A 196 4.53 -3.04 22.54
N GLU A 197 5.84 -2.83 22.66
CA GLU A 197 6.88 -3.58 21.95
C GLU A 197 6.90 -5.06 22.37
N ALA A 198 6.76 -5.34 23.66
CA ALA A 198 6.65 -6.71 24.16
C ALA A 198 5.38 -7.39 23.64
N THR A 199 4.25 -6.66 23.60
CA THR A 199 2.99 -7.17 23.03
C THR A 199 3.10 -7.46 21.54
N PHE A 200 3.79 -6.63 20.77
CA PHE A 200 4.05 -6.90 19.35
C PHE A 200 4.87 -8.18 19.15
N ALA A 201 5.95 -8.34 19.91
CA ALA A 201 6.80 -9.51 19.81
C ALA A 201 6.04 -10.79 20.19
N ASP A 202 5.29 -10.76 21.29
CA ASP A 202 4.49 -11.89 21.77
C ASP A 202 3.44 -12.33 20.72
N PHE A 203 2.72 -11.36 20.14
CA PHE A 203 1.77 -11.64 19.05
C PHE A 203 2.43 -12.31 17.84
N VAL A 204 3.57 -11.78 17.38
CA VAL A 204 4.27 -12.33 16.20
C VAL A 204 4.74 -13.75 16.46
N VAL A 205 5.36 -14.01 17.62
CA VAL A 205 5.81 -15.35 18.00
C VAL A 205 4.65 -16.33 18.06
N PHE A 206 3.52 -15.94 18.67
CA PHE A 206 2.34 -16.78 18.74
C PHE A 206 1.81 -17.16 17.35
N GLU A 207 1.64 -16.17 16.47
CA GLU A 207 1.08 -16.39 15.14
C GLU A 207 2.03 -17.19 14.24
N ASP A 208 3.33 -16.94 14.31
CA ASP A 208 4.32 -17.74 13.58
C ASP A 208 4.27 -19.21 14.01
N HIS A 209 4.14 -19.50 15.31
CA HIS A 209 3.96 -20.87 15.78
C HIS A 209 2.66 -21.50 15.25
N ARG A 210 1.54 -20.77 15.32
CA ARG A 210 0.24 -21.25 14.83
C ARG A 210 0.27 -21.56 13.34
N LEU A 211 0.86 -20.68 12.53
CA LEU A 211 0.98 -20.83 11.08
C LEU A 211 1.94 -21.96 10.69
N ASN A 212 3.06 -22.10 11.41
CA ASN A 212 3.98 -23.21 11.20
C ASN A 212 3.34 -24.57 11.53
N ALA A 213 2.56 -24.66 12.61
CA ALA A 213 1.82 -25.86 12.95
C ALA A 213 0.78 -26.24 11.88
N LEU A 214 0.09 -25.24 11.30
CA LEU A 214 -0.86 -25.46 10.20
C LEU A 214 -0.17 -26.02 8.94
N ASN A 215 0.99 -25.47 8.58
CA ASN A 215 1.78 -25.91 7.44
C ASN A 215 2.30 -27.34 7.64
N GLN A 216 2.76 -27.67 8.85
CA GLN A 216 3.18 -29.02 9.20
C GLN A 216 2.01 -30.01 9.10
N ALA A 217 0.85 -29.69 9.67
CA ALA A 217 -0.34 -30.54 9.59
C ALA A 217 -0.79 -30.78 8.13
N HIS A 218 -0.69 -29.77 7.27
CA HIS A 218 -0.99 -29.90 5.85
C HIS A 218 0.02 -30.79 5.12
N SER A 219 1.31 -30.70 5.48
CA SER A 219 2.37 -31.54 4.90
C SER A 219 2.18 -33.03 5.22
N PHE A 220 1.78 -33.38 6.45
CA PHE A 220 1.49 -34.76 6.84
C PHE A 220 0.26 -35.34 6.12
N SER A 221 -0.70 -34.50 5.76
CA SER A 221 -1.90 -34.90 5.01
C SER A 221 -1.60 -35.29 3.56
N MET A 222 -0.66 -34.58 2.91
CA MET A 222 -0.24 -34.86 1.52
C MET A 222 0.67 -36.09 1.39
N SER A 223 1.33 -36.51 2.48
CA SER A 223 2.17 -37.71 2.51
C SER A 223 1.41 -39.03 2.70
N LYS A 224 0.06 -39.04 2.62
CA LYS A 224 -0.69 -40.28 2.31
C LYS A 224 -0.45 -40.64 0.85
N VAL A 225 0.74 -41.18 0.58
CA VAL A 225 1.04 -41.94 -0.62
C VAL A 225 -0.05 -43.01 -0.74
N ASN A 226 -0.81 -42.97 -1.83
CA ASN A 226 -1.83 -43.94 -2.18
C ASN A 226 -1.17 -45.33 -2.37
N HIS A 227 -0.82 -46.00 -1.28
CA HIS A 227 -0.51 -47.42 -1.28
C HIS A 227 -1.84 -48.12 -1.53
N LEU A 228 -2.18 -48.27 -2.81
CA LEU A 228 -3.32 -49.08 -3.17
C LEU A 228 -3.02 -50.51 -2.70
N PRO A 229 -3.95 -51.17 -1.99
CA PRO A 229 -3.64 -52.33 -1.13
C PRO A 229 -3.19 -53.59 -1.88
N PHE A 230 -3.28 -53.61 -3.21
CA PHE A 230 -3.00 -54.79 -4.01
C PHE A 230 -2.04 -54.49 -5.16
N PHE A 231 -1.18 -55.44 -5.50
CA PHE A 231 -0.47 -55.44 -6.78
C PHE A 231 -1.27 -56.24 -7.81
N CYS A 232 -1.69 -55.58 -8.89
CA CYS A 232 -2.44 -56.22 -9.96
C CYS A 232 -1.49 -56.71 -11.06
N ARG A 233 -1.34 -58.03 -11.19
CA ARG A 233 -0.47 -58.67 -12.19
C ARG A 233 -0.91 -58.40 -13.63
N TYR A 234 -2.21 -58.18 -13.86
CA TYR A 234 -2.74 -57.87 -15.20
C TYR A 234 -2.24 -56.51 -15.73
N HIS A 235 -2.19 -55.50 -14.86
CA HIS A 235 -1.71 -54.15 -15.21
C HIS A 235 -0.25 -53.89 -14.80
N ASN A 236 0.39 -54.85 -14.11
CA ASN A 236 1.73 -54.75 -13.55
C ASN A 236 1.98 -53.48 -12.69
N ARG A 237 1.01 -53.10 -11.85
CA ARG A 237 1.08 -51.92 -10.96
C ARG A 237 0.27 -52.10 -9.68
N GLN A 238 0.51 -51.25 -8.68
CA GLN A 238 -0.36 -51.14 -7.51
C GLN A 238 -1.76 -50.64 -7.93
N ALA A 239 -2.81 -51.28 -7.41
CA ALA A 239 -4.19 -51.07 -7.79
C ALA A 239 -5.12 -51.27 -6.59
N GLY A 240 -6.28 -50.61 -6.60
CA GLY A 240 -7.30 -50.76 -5.55
C GLY A 240 -8.04 -52.09 -5.56
N HIS A 241 -7.61 -53.05 -6.38
CA HIS A 241 -8.24 -54.36 -6.56
C HIS A 241 -7.17 -55.47 -6.67
N SER A 242 -7.51 -56.66 -6.20
CA SER A 242 -6.65 -57.84 -6.37
C SER A 242 -6.59 -58.28 -7.84
N SER A 243 -5.53 -59.00 -8.21
CA SER A 243 -5.38 -59.56 -9.56
C SER A 243 -6.58 -60.43 -9.95
N GLU A 244 -7.09 -61.24 -9.04
CA GLU A 244 -8.25 -62.12 -9.25
C GLU A 244 -9.52 -61.33 -9.61
N HIS A 245 -9.76 -60.21 -8.95
CA HIS A 245 -10.87 -59.31 -9.28
C HIS A 245 -10.70 -58.66 -10.66
N CYS A 246 -9.46 -58.42 -11.09
CA CYS A 246 -9.15 -57.88 -12.40
C CYS A 246 -9.42 -58.88 -13.53
N PHE A 247 -9.06 -60.15 -13.34
CA PHE A 247 -9.30 -61.24 -14.31
C PHE A 247 -10.79 -61.61 -14.43
N ARG A 248 -11.57 -61.38 -13.36
CA ARG A 248 -13.02 -61.58 -13.37
C ARG A 248 -13.81 -60.43 -13.99
N ASN A 249 -13.15 -59.31 -14.33
CA ASN A 249 -13.81 -58.19 -15.00
C ASN A 249 -14.21 -58.62 -16.43
N PRO A 250 -15.50 -58.58 -16.80
CA PRO A 250 -15.98 -58.98 -18.13
C PRO A 250 -15.29 -58.23 -19.28
N ILE A 251 -14.82 -57.00 -19.04
CA ILE A 251 -14.09 -56.17 -20.02
C ILE A 251 -12.73 -56.79 -20.39
N ASN A 252 -12.10 -57.53 -19.47
CA ASN A 252 -10.80 -58.17 -19.66
C ASN A 252 -10.90 -59.63 -20.15
N GLN A 253 -12.11 -60.15 -20.37
CA GLN A 253 -12.36 -61.56 -20.75
C GLN A 253 -12.59 -61.79 -22.25
N VAL A 254 -12.13 -60.88 -23.12
CA VAL A 254 -12.23 -61.09 -24.57
C VAL A 254 -11.07 -61.98 -25.05
N PRO A 255 -11.32 -63.09 -25.80
CA PRO A 255 -10.27 -63.99 -26.25
C PRO A 255 -9.29 -63.34 -27.23
N LEU A 256 -7.99 -63.57 -26.99
CA LEU A 256 -6.89 -63.21 -27.91
C LEU A 256 -7.10 -63.82 -29.31
N LYS A 257 -7.36 -62.98 -30.31
CA LYS A 257 -6.99 -63.25 -31.70
C LYS A 257 -5.80 -62.38 -32.11
N LYS A 258 -4.64 -63.05 -32.15
CA LYS A 258 -3.49 -62.88 -33.06
C LYS A 258 -2.94 -61.45 -33.33
N VAL A 259 -1.84 -61.17 -32.61
CA VAL A 259 -0.53 -60.64 -33.06
C VAL A 259 -0.51 -59.42 -34.01
N THR A 260 0.13 -58.34 -33.54
CA THR A 260 1.21 -57.69 -34.30
C THR A 260 2.25 -57.08 -33.33
N LEU A 261 3.49 -57.55 -33.43
CA LEU A 261 4.72 -56.85 -32.99
C LEU A 261 4.75 -55.45 -33.66
N ALA A 262 5.35 -54.36 -33.18
CA ALA A 262 6.53 -54.06 -32.35
C ALA A 262 6.43 -52.54 -31.96
N PRO A 263 7.50 -51.83 -31.52
CA PRO A 263 8.55 -52.10 -30.53
C PRO A 263 8.59 -51.02 -29.40
N ALA A 264 9.40 -51.29 -28.37
CA ALA A 264 9.77 -50.35 -27.29
C ALA A 264 10.53 -49.10 -27.78
N PRO A 265 10.58 -48.01 -26.99
CA PRO A 265 11.81 -47.70 -26.22
C PRO A 265 11.49 -46.96 -24.90
N ALA A 266 12.37 -46.71 -23.92
CA ALA A 266 13.69 -47.16 -23.53
C ALA A 266 13.82 -46.71 -22.05
N THR A 267 14.30 -47.58 -21.16
CA THR A 267 14.58 -47.19 -19.77
C THR A 267 15.98 -46.60 -19.71
N ALA A 268 16.06 -45.28 -19.50
CA ALA A 268 17.31 -44.60 -19.23
C ALA A 268 17.88 -45.11 -17.88
N GLN A 269 19.02 -45.78 -17.96
CA GLN A 269 19.84 -46.14 -16.80
C GLN A 269 20.37 -44.86 -16.15
N ARG A 270 20.16 -44.72 -14.83
CA ARG A 270 20.87 -43.74 -14.01
C ARG A 270 21.87 -44.51 -13.15
N THR A 271 23.13 -44.42 -13.53
CA THR A 271 24.28 -45.02 -12.87
C THR A 271 24.57 -44.29 -11.55
N VAL A 272 24.72 -45.06 -10.48
CA VAL A 272 25.30 -44.64 -9.19
C VAL A 272 26.81 -44.89 -9.26
N PRO A 273 27.66 -44.00 -8.71
CA PRO A 273 28.98 -44.40 -8.25
C PRO A 273 29.04 -44.30 -6.72
N GLU A 274 29.33 -45.42 -6.07
CA GLU A 274 29.75 -45.50 -4.68
C GLU A 274 31.18 -46.04 -4.66
N ASP A 275 32.06 -45.22 -4.07
CA ASP A 275 33.34 -45.46 -3.38
C ASP A 275 34.38 -46.47 -3.90
N LEU A 276 35.66 -46.05 -3.84
CA LEU A 276 36.63 -46.66 -2.92
C LEU A 276 37.96 -45.87 -2.83
N LEU A 277 38.37 -45.72 -1.57
CA LEU A 277 39.68 -45.39 -1.00
C LEU A 277 40.89 -46.04 -1.70
N ALA A 278 42.03 -45.34 -1.75
CA ALA A 278 43.25 -45.66 -0.97
C ALA A 278 44.48 -44.87 -1.46
N GLU A 279 45.28 -44.44 -0.47
CA GLU A 279 46.67 -43.88 -0.49
C GLU A 279 46.91 -42.46 -1.03
#